data_AF-A0A951CXH6-F1
#
_entry.id   AF-A0A951CXH6-F1
#
_cell.length_a   1.000
_cell.length_b   1.000
_cell.length_c   1.000
_cell.angle_alpha   90.00
_cell.angle_beta   90.00
_cell.angle_gamma   90.00
#
_symmetry.space_group_name_H-M   'P 1'
#
loop_
_entity.id
_entity.type
_entity.pdbx_description
1 polymer ?
#
loop_
_entity_poly.entity_id
_entity_poly.type
_entity_poly.pdbx_seq_one_letter_code
_entity_poly.pdbx_strand_id
1 'polypeptide(L)'
;DSLDAFLTHMWAVTIIGAPKKAAAQAIEDLEKDARGWYGGAVGMLNLNGDINTGITIRTVHLKNGVARYAAGATLLYDSDPRNEDQECRLKATAFFRALYPAVASGPEKHHTRKVGAGVHLLLVDNDDCFIHTLANYARQTGATVSTYRSNVALEMIDASTPDIVLISPGPARPADFGVPQLVKELATRGIPTFGVCLGLQGIVEAFGGQLDVLDYPMHGKRSLVSHYGRGVFHGLPSPFRVGRYHSLFANRETFPECLEITAESEDGVIMGVRHRELPIEAVQFHPESILTLERDCGLRLMENMIDMYAHAAATAEHC
;
A
#
# COMPACT_ATOMS: atom_id res chain seq x y z
N ASP A 1 0.14 -28.34 18.56
CA ASP A 1 1.29 -28.24 17.62
C ASP A 1 0.92 -27.30 16.46
N SER A 2 1.68 -27.27 15.36
CA SER A 2 1.39 -26.42 14.20
C SER A 2 0.05 -26.76 13.53
N LEU A 3 -0.37 -28.02 13.61
CA LEU A 3 -1.66 -28.48 13.09
C LEU A 3 -2.80 -28.00 13.99
N ASP A 4 -2.67 -28.11 15.31
CA ASP A 4 -3.65 -27.55 16.25
C ASP A 4 -3.77 -26.03 16.10
N ALA A 5 -2.64 -25.33 15.94
CA ALA A 5 -2.62 -23.90 15.67
C ALA A 5 -3.37 -23.56 14.38
N PHE A 6 -3.15 -24.34 13.32
CA PHE A 6 -3.88 -24.17 12.07
C PHE A 6 -5.39 -24.45 12.21
N LEU A 7 -5.77 -25.56 12.86
CA LEU A 7 -7.17 -25.96 13.04
C LEU A 7 -7.96 -24.97 13.90
N THR A 8 -7.33 -24.38 14.92
CA THR A 8 -7.96 -23.35 15.77
C THR A 8 -8.17 -22.02 15.05
N HIS A 9 -7.33 -21.71 14.06
CA HIS A 9 -7.46 -20.49 13.26
C HIS A 9 -8.43 -20.62 12.10
N MET A 10 -8.67 -21.84 11.62
CA MET A 10 -9.60 -22.09 10.53
C MET A 10 -11.07 -21.97 10.96
N TRP A 11 -11.92 -21.25 10.23
CA TRP A 11 -11.64 -20.50 9.00
C TRP A 11 -11.18 -19.06 9.34
N ALA A 12 -10.37 -18.47 8.46
CA ALA A 12 -9.82 -17.14 8.68
C ALA A 12 -10.95 -16.09 8.82
N VAL A 13 -10.82 -15.21 9.83
CA VAL A 13 -11.82 -14.16 10.14
C VAL A 13 -12.06 -13.24 8.94
N THR A 14 -11.05 -13.00 8.12
CA THR A 14 -11.13 -12.18 6.91
C THR A 14 -12.08 -12.75 5.85
N ILE A 15 -12.43 -14.04 5.92
CA ILE A 15 -13.33 -14.72 4.97
C ILE A 15 -14.69 -15.04 5.57
N ILE A 16 -14.77 -15.24 6.89
CA ILE A 16 -16.02 -15.59 7.56
C ILE A 16 -16.67 -14.42 8.29
N GLY A 17 -15.87 -13.52 8.89
CA GLY A 17 -16.32 -12.45 9.78
C GLY A 17 -16.05 -12.72 11.27
N ALA A 18 -16.41 -11.76 12.12
CA ALA A 18 -16.26 -11.82 13.56
C ALA A 18 -17.54 -11.35 14.27
N PRO A 19 -17.96 -11.97 15.40
CA PRO A 19 -17.39 -13.18 16.03
C PRO A 19 -17.59 -14.46 15.19
N LYS A 20 -16.56 -15.34 15.12
CA LYS A 20 -16.50 -16.46 14.15
C LYS A 20 -17.75 -17.34 14.10
N LYS A 21 -18.28 -17.76 15.26
CA LYS A 21 -19.45 -18.66 15.32
C LYS A 21 -20.72 -18.00 14.78
N ALA A 22 -20.95 -16.74 15.14
CA ALA A 22 -22.10 -15.99 14.64
C ALA A 22 -21.98 -15.70 13.15
N ALA A 23 -20.78 -15.36 12.68
CA ALA A 23 -20.52 -15.10 11.28
C ALA A 23 -20.67 -16.36 10.42
N ALA A 24 -20.20 -17.51 10.89
CA ALA A 24 -20.43 -18.81 10.24
C ALA A 24 -21.92 -19.16 10.15
N GLN A 25 -22.69 -18.92 11.22
CA GLN A 25 -24.14 -19.14 11.18
C GLN A 25 -24.82 -18.19 10.17
N ALA A 26 -24.46 -16.92 10.16
CA ALA A 26 -25.01 -15.96 9.20
C ALA A 26 -24.70 -16.35 7.74
N ILE A 27 -23.53 -16.94 7.48
CA ILE A 27 -23.18 -17.47 6.16
C ILE A 27 -24.11 -18.63 5.78
N GLU A 28 -24.32 -19.59 6.67
CA GLU A 28 -25.26 -20.70 6.45
C GLU A 28 -26.70 -20.22 6.22
N ASP A 29 -27.12 -19.16 6.91
CA ASP A 29 -28.46 -18.60 6.78
C ASP A 29 -28.67 -17.80 5.49
N LEU A 30 -27.61 -17.14 4.98
CA LEU A 30 -27.68 -16.20 3.86
C LEU A 30 -27.23 -16.78 2.52
N GLU A 31 -26.23 -17.66 2.51
CA GLU A 31 -25.70 -18.25 1.27
C GLU A 31 -26.54 -19.46 0.84
N LYS A 32 -26.91 -19.47 -0.44
CA LYS A 32 -27.73 -20.55 -1.01
C LYS A 32 -26.92 -21.76 -1.47
N ASP A 33 -25.63 -21.56 -1.68
CA ASP A 33 -24.72 -22.55 -2.24
C ASP A 33 -23.57 -22.82 -1.26
N ALA A 34 -23.15 -24.08 -1.19
CA ALA A 34 -21.98 -24.44 -0.38
C ALA A 34 -20.70 -23.79 -0.93
N ARG A 35 -19.90 -23.20 -0.04
CA ARG A 35 -18.62 -22.57 -0.38
C ARG A 35 -17.58 -23.52 -0.99
N GLY A 36 -17.69 -24.82 -0.70
CA GLY A 36 -16.71 -25.82 -1.14
C GLY A 36 -15.33 -25.47 -0.63
N TRP A 37 -14.38 -25.23 -1.55
CA TRP A 37 -13.01 -24.83 -1.18
C TRP A 37 -12.86 -23.33 -0.96
N TYR A 38 -13.85 -22.48 -1.18
CA TYR A 38 -13.70 -21.03 -1.02
C TYR A 38 -13.45 -20.65 0.44
N GLY A 39 -12.29 -20.01 0.70
CA GLY A 39 -11.88 -19.61 2.05
C GLY A 39 -11.11 -20.67 2.84
N GLY A 40 -10.92 -21.85 2.26
CA GLY A 40 -10.19 -22.96 2.87
C GLY A 40 -8.69 -22.74 2.81
N ALA A 41 -7.90 -23.82 2.88
CA ALA A 41 -6.46 -23.74 2.69
C ALA A 41 -5.91 -24.79 1.75
N VAL A 42 -4.82 -24.40 1.11
CA VAL A 42 -3.90 -25.26 0.37
C VAL A 42 -2.49 -24.96 0.86
N GLY A 43 -1.68 -26.00 1.07
CA GLY A 43 -0.37 -25.81 1.70
C GLY A 43 0.43 -27.09 1.85
N MET A 44 1.52 -26.97 2.61
CA MET A 44 2.48 -28.02 2.89
C MET A 44 2.71 -28.14 4.39
N LEU A 45 2.78 -29.38 4.87
CA LEU A 45 3.26 -29.75 6.20
C LEU A 45 4.64 -30.41 6.03
N ASN A 46 5.65 -29.84 6.68
CA ASN A 46 7.01 -30.35 6.63
C ASN A 46 7.24 -31.40 7.73
N LEU A 47 8.22 -32.28 7.50
CA LEU A 47 8.59 -33.33 8.46
C LEU A 47 9.22 -32.77 9.76
N ASN A 48 9.66 -31.52 9.75
CA ASN A 48 10.14 -30.81 10.94
C ASN A 48 9.00 -30.22 11.79
N GLY A 49 7.74 -30.37 11.36
CA GLY A 49 6.56 -29.83 12.03
C GLY A 49 6.12 -28.46 11.53
N ASP A 50 6.82 -27.81 10.60
CA ASP A 50 6.39 -26.52 10.05
C ASP A 50 5.20 -26.67 9.10
N ILE A 51 4.31 -25.67 9.12
CA ILE A 51 3.17 -25.60 8.21
C ILE A 51 3.21 -24.30 7.40
N ASN A 52 3.03 -24.38 6.09
CA ASN A 52 2.88 -23.23 5.21
C ASN A 52 1.61 -23.42 4.38
N THR A 53 0.60 -22.58 4.63
CA THR A 53 -0.72 -22.65 3.99
C THR A 53 -1.13 -21.30 3.45
N GLY A 54 -1.65 -21.29 2.21
CA GLY A 54 -2.37 -20.18 1.63
C GLY A 54 -3.88 -20.37 1.75
N ILE A 55 -4.62 -19.26 1.87
CA ILE A 55 -6.08 -19.27 1.85
C ILE A 55 -6.55 -19.38 0.41
N THR A 56 -7.51 -20.26 0.13
CA THR A 56 -8.10 -20.46 -1.21
C THR A 56 -9.12 -19.37 -1.55
N ILE A 57 -8.59 -18.16 -1.73
CA ILE A 57 -9.24 -17.01 -2.36
C ILE A 57 -8.55 -16.72 -3.69
N ARG A 58 -9.23 -15.97 -4.58
CA ARG A 58 -8.73 -15.69 -5.94
C ARG A 58 -8.36 -16.96 -6.72
N THR A 59 -9.08 -18.04 -6.45
CA THR A 59 -8.80 -19.38 -6.96
C THR A 59 -9.97 -19.84 -7.82
N VAL A 60 -9.67 -20.42 -8.98
CA VAL A 60 -10.68 -21.07 -9.83
C VAL A 60 -10.79 -22.53 -9.42
N HIS A 61 -12.00 -22.97 -9.08
CA HIS A 61 -12.28 -24.38 -8.85
C HIS A 61 -12.88 -25.00 -10.11
N LEU A 62 -12.11 -25.89 -10.75
CA LEU A 62 -12.50 -26.61 -11.96
C LEU A 62 -12.93 -28.03 -11.61
N LYS A 63 -14.19 -28.37 -11.89
CA LYS A 63 -14.69 -29.74 -11.70
C LYS A 63 -15.69 -30.09 -12.79
N ASN A 64 -15.49 -31.24 -13.44
CA ASN A 64 -16.36 -31.76 -14.50
C ASN A 64 -16.64 -30.73 -15.62
N GLY A 65 -15.60 -30.01 -16.05
CA GLY A 65 -15.72 -28.96 -17.08
C GLY A 65 -16.39 -27.66 -16.63
N VAL A 66 -16.76 -27.53 -15.36
CA VAL A 66 -17.34 -26.30 -14.80
C VAL A 66 -16.29 -25.55 -14.00
N ALA A 67 -16.04 -24.29 -14.38
CA ALA A 67 -15.21 -23.35 -13.65
C ALA A 67 -16.08 -22.52 -12.69
N ARG A 68 -15.75 -22.54 -11.39
CA ARG A 68 -16.36 -21.66 -10.39
C ARG A 68 -15.32 -20.74 -9.79
N TYR A 69 -15.64 -19.46 -9.67
CA TYR A 69 -14.82 -18.46 -9.00
C TYR A 69 -15.67 -17.73 -7.98
N ALA A 70 -15.37 -17.95 -6.71
CA ALA A 70 -16.05 -17.26 -5.61
C ALA A 70 -15.25 -16.00 -5.23
N ALA A 71 -15.97 -14.92 -4.99
CA ALA A 71 -15.44 -13.66 -4.48
C ALA A 71 -16.43 -13.09 -3.47
N GLY A 72 -15.90 -12.43 -2.44
CA GLY A 72 -16.67 -11.75 -1.42
C GLY A 72 -15.95 -10.51 -0.93
N ALA A 73 -16.66 -9.72 -0.15
CA ALA A 73 -16.16 -8.53 0.52
C ALA A 73 -16.53 -8.56 2.00
N THR A 74 -15.80 -7.79 2.81
CA THR A 74 -16.05 -7.71 4.25
C THR A 74 -17.16 -6.70 4.50
N LEU A 75 -18.31 -7.17 4.96
CA LEU A 75 -19.44 -6.30 5.24
C LEU A 75 -19.32 -5.70 6.64
N LEU A 76 -19.35 -4.37 6.70
CA LEU A 76 -19.41 -3.58 7.93
C LEU A 76 -20.79 -2.91 8.05
N TYR A 77 -21.06 -2.31 9.22
CA TYR A 77 -22.36 -1.67 9.47
C TYR A 77 -22.64 -0.48 8.54
N ASP A 78 -21.59 0.11 7.98
CA ASP A 78 -21.62 1.26 7.06
C ASP A 78 -21.30 0.88 5.60
N SER A 79 -21.19 -0.41 5.28
CA SER A 79 -20.92 -0.88 3.92
C SER A 79 -22.02 -0.43 2.95
N ASP A 80 -21.61 0.14 1.82
CA ASP A 80 -22.50 0.44 0.70
C ASP A 80 -22.58 -0.77 -0.26
N PRO A 81 -23.78 -1.35 -0.49
CA PRO A 81 -23.92 -2.57 -1.30
C PRO A 81 -23.33 -2.48 -2.72
N ARG A 82 -23.30 -1.30 -3.33
CA ARG A 82 -22.79 -1.12 -4.70
C ARG A 82 -21.26 -1.15 -4.69
N ASN A 83 -20.63 -0.55 -3.68
CA ASN A 83 -19.18 -0.60 -3.50
C ASN A 83 -18.70 -2.03 -3.24
N GLU A 84 -19.41 -2.80 -2.42
CA GLU A 84 -19.04 -4.19 -2.09
C GLU A 84 -19.17 -5.13 -3.32
N ASP A 85 -20.20 -4.95 -4.16
CA ASP A 85 -20.31 -5.66 -5.45
C ASP A 85 -19.16 -5.29 -6.38
N GLN A 86 -18.82 -4.00 -6.47
CA GLN A 86 -17.69 -3.53 -7.28
C GLN A 86 -16.37 -4.16 -6.79
N GLU A 87 -16.14 -4.22 -5.48
CA GLU A 87 -14.99 -4.90 -4.90
C GLU A 87 -14.95 -6.38 -5.28
N CYS A 88 -16.06 -7.11 -5.16
CA CYS A 88 -16.16 -8.51 -5.57
C CYS A 88 -15.77 -8.70 -7.05
N ARG A 89 -16.24 -7.82 -7.94
CA ARG A 89 -15.89 -7.85 -9.38
C ARG A 89 -14.42 -7.56 -9.63
N LEU A 90 -13.85 -6.58 -8.93
CA LEU A 90 -12.41 -6.27 -9.01
C LEU A 90 -11.58 -7.47 -8.56
N LYS A 91 -11.98 -8.12 -7.46
CA LYS A 91 -11.36 -9.36 -6.98
C LYS A 91 -11.46 -10.49 -8.01
N ALA A 92 -12.51 -10.54 -8.83
CA ALA A 92 -12.72 -11.55 -9.86
C ALA A 92 -12.18 -11.18 -11.26
N THR A 93 -11.54 -10.01 -11.42
CA THR A 93 -11.14 -9.51 -12.74
C THR A 93 -10.19 -10.46 -13.48
N ALA A 94 -9.27 -11.13 -12.80
CA ALA A 94 -8.37 -12.11 -13.41
C ALA A 94 -9.14 -13.29 -14.03
N PHE A 95 -10.20 -13.76 -13.36
CA PHE A 95 -11.05 -14.84 -13.87
C PHE A 95 -11.82 -14.42 -15.13
N PHE A 96 -12.42 -13.22 -15.11
CA PHE A 96 -13.11 -12.69 -16.28
C PHE A 96 -12.18 -12.49 -17.48
N ARG A 97 -10.94 -12.01 -17.24
CA ARG A 97 -9.91 -11.89 -18.30
C ARG A 97 -9.50 -13.24 -18.89
N ALA A 98 -9.48 -14.30 -18.08
CA ALA A 98 -9.13 -15.64 -18.55
C ALA A 98 -10.24 -16.26 -19.42
N LEU A 99 -11.52 -15.98 -19.11
CA LEU A 99 -12.68 -16.49 -19.87
C LEU A 99 -12.92 -15.72 -21.17
N TYR A 100 -12.67 -14.41 -21.14
CA TYR A 100 -12.74 -13.54 -22.30
C TYR A 100 -11.33 -13.01 -22.56
N PRO A 101 -10.46 -13.78 -23.23
CA PRO A 101 -9.29 -13.19 -23.84
C PRO A 101 -9.84 -12.15 -24.81
N ALA A 102 -9.86 -10.89 -24.40
CA ALA A 102 -10.20 -9.82 -25.29
C ALA A 102 -9.39 -10.03 -26.56
N VAL A 103 -9.99 -9.76 -27.74
CA VAL A 103 -9.17 -9.31 -28.87
C VAL A 103 -8.39 -8.16 -28.29
N ALA A 104 -7.13 -8.41 -27.99
CA ALA A 104 -6.32 -7.42 -27.36
C ALA A 104 -6.18 -6.32 -28.41
N SER A 105 -6.98 -5.25 -28.30
CA SER A 105 -6.31 -3.99 -28.10
C SER A 105 -5.35 -4.31 -26.97
N GLY A 106 -4.07 -4.53 -27.31
CA GLY A 106 -3.04 -4.85 -26.31
C GLY A 106 -3.31 -3.99 -25.08
N PRO A 107 -3.03 -4.46 -23.84
CA PRO A 107 -3.07 -3.55 -22.71
C PRO A 107 -2.41 -2.28 -23.23
N GLU A 108 -3.12 -1.13 -23.22
CA GLU A 108 -2.51 0.12 -23.67
C GLU A 108 -1.15 0.05 -23.04
N LYS A 109 -0.10 -0.08 -23.87
CA LYS A 109 1.22 -0.33 -23.33
C LYS A 109 1.43 0.96 -22.57
N HIS A 110 1.24 0.92 -21.25
CA HIS A 110 1.59 2.04 -20.42
C HIS A 110 3.05 2.16 -20.70
N HIS A 111 3.38 3.18 -21.47
CA HIS A 111 4.73 3.62 -21.67
C HIS A 111 5.10 4.23 -20.33
N THR A 112 5.34 3.36 -19.34
CA THR A 112 5.94 3.79 -18.10
C THR A 112 7.25 4.42 -18.50
N ARG A 113 7.40 5.68 -18.14
CA ARG A 113 8.64 6.39 -18.42
C ARG A 113 9.71 5.62 -17.64
N LYS A 114 10.76 5.17 -18.33
CA LYS A 114 11.89 4.51 -17.67
C LYS A 114 12.81 5.52 -16.98
N VAL A 115 12.22 6.40 -16.16
CA VAL A 115 12.91 7.49 -15.45
C VAL A 115 13.84 6.97 -14.36
N GLY A 116 13.61 5.75 -13.87
CA GLY A 116 14.43 5.11 -12.86
C GLY A 116 15.60 4.29 -13.40
N ALA A 117 15.89 4.33 -14.70
CA ALA A 117 17.00 3.55 -15.24
C ALA A 117 18.34 3.99 -14.60
N GLY A 118 19.00 3.06 -13.89
CA GLY A 118 20.24 3.33 -13.16
C GLY A 118 20.06 3.81 -11.72
N VAL A 119 18.82 4.01 -11.27
CA VAL A 119 18.49 4.45 -9.90
C VAL A 119 18.37 3.25 -8.98
N HIS A 120 19.04 3.31 -7.83
CA HIS A 120 18.90 2.36 -6.75
C HIS A 120 18.01 2.92 -5.64
N LEU A 121 16.83 2.32 -5.49
CA LEU A 121 15.87 2.65 -4.44
C LEU A 121 15.90 1.60 -3.33
N LEU A 122 16.13 2.05 -2.11
CA LEU A 122 16.02 1.23 -0.91
C LEU A 122 14.63 1.41 -0.30
N LEU A 123 13.85 0.34 -0.28
CA LEU A 123 12.53 0.29 0.32
C LEU A 123 12.63 -0.25 1.75
N VAL A 124 12.30 0.59 2.73
CA VAL A 124 12.24 0.23 4.15
C VAL A 124 10.85 -0.28 4.47
N ASP A 125 10.77 -1.57 4.81
CA ASP A 125 9.55 -2.30 5.15
C ASP A 125 9.27 -2.24 6.65
N ASN A 126 8.16 -1.58 7.01
CA ASN A 126 7.64 -1.45 8.37
C ASN A 126 6.53 -2.47 8.67
N ASP A 127 6.70 -3.71 8.19
CA ASP A 127 5.77 -4.83 8.36
C ASP A 127 4.40 -4.63 7.68
N ASP A 128 4.43 -4.06 6.48
CA ASP A 128 3.23 -3.87 5.66
C ASP A 128 3.03 -4.98 4.62
N CYS A 129 1.77 -5.39 4.43
CA CYS A 129 1.43 -6.48 3.52
C CYS A 129 1.39 -6.06 2.04
N PHE A 130 1.43 -4.76 1.73
CA PHE A 130 1.40 -4.22 0.36
C PHE A 130 2.77 -3.81 -0.18
N ILE A 131 3.84 -4.07 0.57
CA ILE A 131 5.23 -3.71 0.22
C ILE A 131 5.63 -4.15 -1.19
N HIS A 132 5.21 -5.34 -1.61
CA HIS A 132 5.55 -5.87 -2.93
C HIS A 132 4.87 -5.13 -4.09
N THR A 133 3.68 -4.57 -3.86
CA THR A 133 2.98 -3.76 -4.86
C THR A 133 3.68 -2.42 -5.04
N LEU A 134 4.07 -1.78 -3.94
CA LEU A 134 4.83 -0.52 -3.95
C LEU A 134 6.20 -0.71 -4.61
N ALA A 135 6.92 -1.79 -4.24
CA ALA A 135 8.18 -2.17 -4.88
C ALA A 135 8.00 -2.42 -6.39
N ASN A 136 6.89 -3.05 -6.79
CA ASN A 136 6.59 -3.28 -8.20
C ASN A 136 6.31 -1.97 -8.96
N TYR A 137 5.66 -0.97 -8.34
CA TYR A 137 5.48 0.34 -8.97
C TYR A 137 6.83 1.04 -9.19
N ALA A 138 7.71 1.02 -8.19
CA ALA A 138 9.06 1.53 -8.33
C ALA A 138 9.84 0.81 -9.46
N ARG A 139 9.82 -0.53 -9.50
CA ARG A 139 10.48 -1.31 -10.56
C ARG A 139 9.94 -1.03 -11.97
N GLN A 140 8.65 -0.73 -12.11
CA GLN A 140 8.04 -0.40 -13.40
C GLN A 140 8.57 0.91 -14.01
N THR A 141 9.12 1.81 -13.17
CA THR A 141 9.84 3.01 -13.64
C THR A 141 11.26 2.71 -14.14
N GLY A 142 11.75 1.48 -13.98
CA GLY A 142 13.11 1.07 -14.32
C GLY A 142 14.12 1.08 -13.17
N ALA A 143 13.73 1.54 -11.98
CA ALA A 143 14.59 1.54 -10.80
C ALA A 143 14.91 0.13 -10.29
N THR A 144 16.13 -0.04 -9.79
CA THR A 144 16.52 -1.24 -9.04
C THR A 144 16.06 -1.07 -7.60
N VAL A 145 15.28 -2.03 -7.09
CA VAL A 145 14.66 -1.92 -5.75
C VAL A 145 15.16 -3.04 -4.84
N SER A 146 15.85 -2.65 -3.76
CA SER A 146 16.18 -3.52 -2.63
C SER A 146 15.23 -3.26 -1.47
N THR A 147 14.77 -4.31 -0.80
CA THR A 147 13.79 -4.19 0.30
C THR A 147 14.41 -4.75 1.57
N TYR A 148 14.38 -3.96 2.64
CA TYR A 148 14.90 -4.36 3.96
C TYR A 148 13.93 -3.95 5.06
N ARG A 149 13.91 -4.72 6.15
CA ARG A 149 13.11 -4.40 7.33
C ARG A 149 13.67 -3.15 8.03
N SER A 150 12.79 -2.40 8.70
CA SER A 150 13.15 -1.16 9.39
C SER A 150 14.29 -1.31 10.40
N ASN A 151 14.37 -2.43 11.11
CA ASN A 151 15.38 -2.69 12.13
C ASN A 151 16.82 -2.80 11.60
N VAL A 152 17.03 -3.07 10.32
CA VAL A 152 18.35 -3.17 9.68
C VAL A 152 18.57 -2.09 8.61
N ALA A 153 17.64 -1.14 8.48
CA ALA A 153 17.64 -0.18 7.38
C ALA A 153 18.91 0.68 7.34
N LEU A 154 19.37 1.19 8.48
CA LEU A 154 20.56 2.06 8.55
C LEU A 154 21.84 1.34 8.12
N GLU A 155 22.04 0.10 8.59
CA GLU A 155 23.20 -0.73 8.20
C GLU A 155 23.20 -0.98 6.68
N MET A 156 22.03 -1.22 6.11
CA MET A 156 21.90 -1.46 4.67
C MET A 156 22.08 -0.18 3.85
N ILE A 157 21.62 0.97 4.35
CA ILE A 157 21.87 2.28 3.72
C ILE A 157 23.38 2.54 3.66
N ASP A 158 24.12 2.25 4.73
CA ASP A 158 25.58 2.38 4.78
C ASP A 158 26.28 1.43 3.79
N ALA A 159 25.77 0.21 3.66
CA ALA A 159 26.36 -0.80 2.79
C ALA A 159 26.06 -0.60 1.29
N SER A 160 24.87 -0.07 0.95
CA SER A 160 24.40 -0.02 -0.44
C SER A 160 24.34 1.39 -1.04
N THR A 161 24.49 2.45 -0.25
CA THR A 161 24.46 3.86 -0.68
C THR A 161 23.33 4.17 -1.69
N PRO A 162 22.06 4.01 -1.29
CA PRO A 162 20.93 4.16 -2.21
C PRO A 162 20.72 5.62 -2.63
N ASP A 163 20.24 5.82 -3.86
CA ASP A 163 19.88 7.15 -4.38
C ASP A 163 18.62 7.71 -3.72
N ILE A 164 17.68 6.82 -3.37
CA ILE A 164 16.39 7.17 -2.80
C ILE A 164 16.01 6.16 -1.72
N VAL A 165 15.51 6.63 -0.60
CA VAL A 165 14.89 5.80 0.44
C VAL A 165 13.37 5.96 0.42
N LEU A 166 12.66 4.85 0.25
CA LEU A 166 11.22 4.77 0.31
C LEU A 166 10.80 4.13 1.64
N ILE A 167 10.09 4.87 2.47
CA ILE A 167 9.57 4.38 3.74
C ILE A 167 8.14 3.88 3.53
N SER A 168 7.92 2.58 3.74
CA SER A 168 6.64 1.95 3.49
C SER A 168 5.56 2.36 4.49
N PRO A 169 4.28 2.03 4.20
CA PRO A 169 3.25 1.94 5.22
C PRO A 169 3.64 0.92 6.32
N GLY A 170 2.83 0.84 7.37
CA GLY A 170 2.95 -0.16 8.43
C GLY A 170 1.83 -0.02 9.45
N PRO A 171 1.70 -0.98 10.37
CA PRO A 171 0.72 -0.92 11.44
C PRO A 171 1.16 0.03 12.57
N ALA A 172 0.32 0.20 13.58
CA ALA A 172 0.64 0.89 14.83
C ALA A 172 1.17 2.34 14.63
N ARG A 173 2.10 2.80 15.48
CA ARG A 173 2.66 4.16 15.43
C ARG A 173 4.04 4.17 14.77
N PRO A 174 4.45 5.25 14.09
CA PRO A 174 5.77 5.32 13.44
C PRO A 174 6.94 5.13 14.41
N ALA A 175 6.79 5.61 15.65
CA ALA A 175 7.78 5.44 16.71
C ALA A 175 8.07 3.96 17.06
N ASP A 176 7.08 3.06 16.92
CA ASP A 176 7.26 1.62 17.20
C ASP A 176 8.24 0.97 16.22
N PHE A 177 8.41 1.55 15.03
CA PHE A 177 9.30 1.10 13.96
C PHE A 177 10.57 1.94 13.83
N GLY A 178 10.76 2.95 14.70
CA GLY A 178 11.92 3.86 14.64
C GLY A 178 11.93 4.76 13.40
N VAL A 179 10.79 4.96 12.73
CA VAL A 179 10.70 5.77 11.51
C VAL A 179 11.15 7.21 11.75
N PRO A 180 10.75 7.91 12.84
CA PRO A 180 11.19 9.28 13.06
C PRO A 180 12.72 9.42 13.20
N GLN A 181 13.37 8.45 13.83
CA GLN A 181 14.83 8.40 13.97
C GLN A 181 15.49 8.18 12.60
N LEU A 182 14.99 7.22 11.82
CA LEU A 182 15.47 6.97 10.47
C LEU A 182 15.37 8.22 9.58
N VAL A 183 14.25 8.94 9.62
CA VAL A 183 14.07 10.17 8.84
C VAL A 183 15.09 11.25 9.23
N LYS A 184 15.40 11.42 10.53
CA LYS A 184 16.42 12.37 11.00
C LYS A 184 17.82 12.02 10.49
N GLU A 185 18.17 10.74 10.49
CA GLU A 185 19.44 10.26 9.95
C GLU A 185 19.54 10.53 8.45
N LEU A 186 18.48 10.20 7.69
CA LEU A 186 18.42 10.45 6.24
C LEU A 186 18.50 11.95 5.92
N ALA A 187 17.80 12.79 6.69
CA ALA A 187 17.82 14.24 6.57
C ALA A 187 19.24 14.81 6.79
N THR A 188 19.95 14.31 7.81
CA THR A 188 21.32 14.73 8.12
C THR A 188 22.30 14.35 7.02
N ARG A 189 22.05 13.21 6.35
CA ARG A 189 22.85 12.70 5.23
C ARG A 189 22.43 13.30 3.88
N GLY A 190 21.33 14.06 3.83
CA GLY A 190 20.80 14.63 2.60
C GLY A 190 20.24 13.59 1.61
N ILE A 191 19.92 12.38 2.08
CA ILE A 191 19.43 11.29 1.22
C ILE A 191 17.95 11.56 0.87
N PRO A 192 17.59 11.59 -0.42
CA PRO A 192 16.19 11.73 -0.84
C PRO A 192 15.28 10.68 -0.20
N THR A 193 14.19 11.14 0.41
CA THR A 193 13.29 10.29 1.18
C THR A 193 11.84 10.48 0.72
N PHE A 194 11.17 9.38 0.40
CA PHE A 194 9.74 9.37 0.13
C PHE A 194 8.99 8.52 1.15
N GLY A 195 7.95 9.06 1.79
CA GLY A 195 7.13 8.35 2.78
C GLY A 195 5.73 8.00 2.27
N VAL A 196 5.22 6.82 2.62
CA VAL A 196 3.83 6.43 2.35
C VAL A 196 3.14 6.03 3.66
N CYS A 197 1.97 6.60 3.92
CA CYS A 197 1.15 6.34 5.11
C CYS A 197 1.93 6.49 6.43
N LEU A 198 2.36 5.40 7.05
CA LEU A 198 3.25 5.40 8.23
C LEU A 198 4.52 6.22 7.98
N GLY A 199 5.06 6.18 6.75
CA GLY A 199 6.21 7.00 6.36
C GLY A 199 5.93 8.51 6.45
N LEU A 200 4.76 8.99 6.00
CA LEU A 200 4.37 10.39 6.17
C LEU A 200 4.27 10.76 7.65
N GLN A 201 3.61 9.90 8.42
CA GLN A 201 3.41 10.10 9.86
C GLN A 201 4.76 10.21 10.59
N GLY A 202 5.69 9.30 10.29
CA GLY A 202 7.04 9.32 10.86
C GLY A 202 7.87 10.52 10.43
N ILE A 203 7.68 11.03 9.19
CA ILE A 203 8.30 12.28 8.74
C ILE A 203 7.77 13.48 9.54
N VAL A 204 6.45 13.55 9.77
CA VAL A 204 5.87 14.64 10.57
C VAL A 204 6.37 14.59 12.02
N GLU A 205 6.40 13.41 12.65
CA GLU A 205 6.94 13.23 14.00
C GLU A 205 8.45 13.55 14.07
N ALA A 206 9.23 13.21 13.04
CA ALA A 206 10.66 13.49 12.98
C ALA A 206 10.96 15.00 13.09
N PHE A 207 10.12 15.82 12.47
CA PHE A 207 10.27 17.28 12.47
C PHE A 207 9.47 17.98 13.58
N GLY A 208 8.97 17.23 14.56
CA GLY A 208 8.35 17.78 15.77
C GLY A 208 6.83 17.99 15.68
N GLY A 209 6.19 17.53 14.61
CA GLY A 209 4.72 17.51 14.54
C GLY A 209 4.11 16.38 15.36
N GLN A 210 2.81 16.48 15.63
CA GLN A 210 2.06 15.44 16.34
C GLN A 210 1.05 14.75 15.42
N LEU A 211 0.67 13.54 15.81
CA LEU A 211 -0.37 12.77 15.14
C LEU A 211 -1.63 12.70 16.01
N ASP A 212 -2.77 12.88 15.38
CA ASP A 212 -4.08 12.65 15.98
C ASP A 212 -4.74 11.40 15.40
N VAL A 213 -5.84 11.00 16.03
CA VAL A 213 -6.68 9.88 15.61
C VAL A 213 -7.92 10.44 14.93
N LEU A 214 -8.25 9.93 13.75
CA LEU A 214 -9.49 10.30 13.07
C LEU A 214 -10.69 9.88 13.93
N ASP A 215 -11.70 10.75 14.01
CA ASP A 215 -13.01 10.41 14.61
C ASP A 215 -13.61 9.17 13.95
N TYR A 216 -13.31 8.99 12.67
CA TYR A 216 -13.76 7.88 11.87
C TYR A 216 -12.61 7.21 11.10
N PRO A 217 -12.24 5.95 11.45
CA PRO A 217 -11.15 5.24 10.79
C PRO A 217 -11.37 4.99 9.30
N MET A 218 -10.33 5.20 8.50
CA MET A 218 -10.38 5.04 7.04
C MET A 218 -9.55 3.85 6.58
N HIS A 219 -10.11 2.64 6.69
CA HIS A 219 -9.50 1.38 6.27
C HIS A 219 -10.18 0.82 5.01
N GLY A 220 -9.49 0.87 3.87
CA GLY A 220 -10.03 0.39 2.59
C GLY A 220 -11.02 1.34 1.92
N LYS A 221 -10.99 2.63 2.29
CA LYS A 221 -11.97 3.62 1.82
C LYS A 221 -11.40 4.51 0.73
N ARG A 222 -12.28 4.94 -0.18
CA ARG A 222 -11.95 5.95 -1.20
C ARG A 222 -12.26 7.34 -0.69
N SER A 223 -11.36 8.29 -0.93
CA SER A 223 -11.61 9.72 -0.72
C SER A 223 -11.15 10.52 -1.92
N LEU A 224 -11.74 11.70 -2.12
CA LEU A 224 -11.21 12.70 -3.04
C LEU A 224 -10.09 13.49 -2.35
N VAL A 225 -8.96 13.65 -3.04
CA VAL A 225 -7.82 14.44 -2.60
C VAL A 225 -7.57 15.55 -3.59
N SER A 226 -7.53 16.79 -3.07
CA SER A 226 -7.10 17.98 -3.79
C SER A 226 -5.62 18.23 -3.51
N HIS A 227 -4.86 18.60 -4.53
CA HIS A 227 -3.44 18.92 -4.39
C HIS A 227 -3.07 20.24 -5.06
N TYR A 228 -1.92 20.79 -4.67
CA TYR A 228 -1.40 22.06 -5.19
C TYR A 228 -0.48 21.89 -6.42
N GLY A 229 -0.29 20.66 -6.90
CA GLY A 229 0.46 20.36 -8.12
C GLY A 229 1.98 20.51 -7.96
N ARG A 230 2.45 20.47 -6.72
CA ARG A 230 3.86 20.57 -6.34
C ARG A 230 4.47 19.19 -6.13
N GLY A 231 5.78 19.09 -6.38
CA GLY A 231 6.56 17.88 -6.12
C GLY A 231 5.98 16.67 -6.86
N VAL A 232 5.77 15.57 -6.13
CA VAL A 232 5.23 14.32 -6.69
C VAL A 232 3.83 14.45 -7.33
N PHE A 233 3.09 15.54 -7.05
CA PHE A 233 1.78 15.79 -7.64
C PHE A 233 1.81 16.52 -8.99
N HIS A 234 2.99 16.87 -9.51
CA HIS A 234 3.10 17.60 -10.76
C HIS A 234 2.43 16.87 -11.94
N GLY A 235 1.54 17.58 -12.66
CA GLY A 235 0.82 17.05 -13.82
C GLY A 235 -0.27 16.01 -13.51
N LEU A 236 -0.59 15.76 -12.24
CA LEU A 236 -1.73 14.93 -11.84
C LEU A 236 -3.05 15.72 -11.86
N PRO A 237 -4.20 15.06 -12.11
CA PRO A 237 -5.51 15.70 -12.00
C PRO A 237 -5.84 16.01 -10.53
N SER A 238 -6.45 17.18 -10.30
CA SER A 238 -6.90 17.62 -8.97
C SER A 238 -8.37 18.05 -9.05
N PRO A 239 -9.27 17.51 -8.21
CA PRO A 239 -9.04 16.41 -7.27
C PRO A 239 -8.95 15.03 -7.98
N PHE A 240 -8.40 14.03 -7.30
CA PHE A 240 -8.41 12.64 -7.75
C PHE A 240 -8.73 11.67 -6.60
N ARG A 241 -9.15 10.44 -6.94
CA ARG A 241 -9.55 9.42 -5.97
C ARG A 241 -8.33 8.63 -5.48
N VAL A 242 -8.25 8.43 -4.17
CA VAL A 242 -7.18 7.67 -3.52
C VAL A 242 -7.74 6.64 -2.52
N GLY A 243 -6.99 5.57 -2.29
CA GLY A 243 -7.23 4.60 -1.22
C GLY A 243 -6.59 5.01 0.10
N ARG A 244 -7.39 5.06 1.17
CA ARG A 244 -6.96 5.32 2.56
C ARG A 244 -7.01 4.05 3.40
N TYR A 245 -5.95 3.82 4.17
CA TYR A 245 -5.80 2.70 5.11
C TYR A 245 -5.17 3.16 6.43
N HIS A 246 -5.71 4.23 7.03
CA HIS A 246 -5.13 4.85 8.20
C HIS A 246 -6.19 5.30 9.22
N SER A 247 -5.81 5.23 10.50
CA SER A 247 -6.55 5.84 11.61
C SER A 247 -5.83 7.06 12.17
N LEU A 248 -4.51 7.11 12.03
CA LEU A 248 -3.68 8.24 12.46
C LEU A 248 -3.51 9.23 11.32
N PHE A 249 -3.39 10.52 11.65
CA PHE A 249 -3.12 11.57 10.68
C PHE A 249 -2.30 12.69 11.30
N ALA A 250 -1.60 13.47 10.48
CA ALA A 250 -0.83 14.63 10.93
C ALA A 250 -1.75 15.74 11.43
N ASN A 251 -1.56 16.17 12.68
CA ASN A 251 -2.31 17.27 13.26
C ASN A 251 -1.83 18.59 12.64
N ARG A 252 -2.78 19.39 12.13
CA ARG A 252 -2.52 20.67 11.49
C ARG A 252 -2.04 21.75 12.47
N GLU A 253 -2.56 21.76 13.69
CA GLU A 253 -2.23 22.78 14.71
C GLU A 253 -0.78 22.67 15.19
N THR A 254 -0.25 21.45 15.20
CA THR A 254 1.15 21.17 15.57
C THR A 254 2.04 20.91 14.37
N PHE A 255 1.57 21.24 13.16
CA PHE A 255 2.30 20.93 11.93
C PHE A 255 3.58 21.77 11.83
N PRO A 256 4.75 21.15 11.62
CA PRO A 256 6.03 21.86 11.70
C PRO A 256 6.24 22.79 10.51
N GLU A 257 6.76 23.99 10.76
CA GLU A 257 6.93 25.04 9.74
C GLU A 257 7.90 24.65 8.61
N CYS A 258 8.85 23.73 8.87
CA CYS A 258 9.78 23.23 7.87
C CYS A 258 9.11 22.32 6.82
N LEU A 259 7.88 21.84 7.09
CA LEU A 259 7.07 21.09 6.15
C LEU A 259 6.01 21.99 5.51
N GLU A 260 5.69 21.69 4.27
CA GLU A 260 4.60 22.28 3.50
C GLU A 260 3.56 21.19 3.19
N ILE A 261 2.28 21.54 3.36
CA ILE A 261 1.16 20.69 2.95
C ILE A 261 1.01 20.77 1.43
N THR A 262 1.07 19.63 0.74
CA THR A 262 0.98 19.55 -0.73
C THR A 262 -0.34 18.99 -1.24
N ALA A 263 -1.08 18.26 -0.39
CA ALA A 263 -2.41 17.72 -0.70
C ALA A 263 -3.27 17.51 0.55
N GLU A 264 -4.59 17.60 0.38
CA GLU A 264 -5.60 17.52 1.43
C GLU A 264 -6.84 16.76 0.93
N SER A 265 -7.49 15.99 1.80
CA SER A 265 -8.76 15.33 1.50
C SER A 265 -9.97 16.22 1.81
N GLU A 266 -11.14 15.82 1.33
CA GLU A 266 -12.42 16.52 1.53
C GLU A 266 -12.82 16.72 3.01
N ASP A 267 -12.32 15.87 3.91
CA ASP A 267 -12.49 15.94 5.36
C ASP A 267 -11.40 16.78 6.06
N GLY A 268 -10.56 17.50 5.31
CA GLY A 268 -9.55 18.43 5.84
C GLY A 268 -8.26 17.78 6.35
N VAL A 269 -8.10 16.47 6.14
CA VAL A 269 -6.91 15.71 6.56
C VAL A 269 -5.74 15.99 5.61
N ILE A 270 -4.54 16.10 6.15
CA ILE A 270 -3.30 16.29 5.40
C ILE A 270 -2.97 14.98 4.67
N MET A 271 -2.91 15.03 3.34
CA MET A 271 -2.73 13.85 2.48
C MET A 271 -1.40 13.84 1.73
N GLY A 272 -0.70 14.96 1.67
CA GLY A 272 0.63 15.08 1.08
C GLY A 272 1.45 16.15 1.79
N VAL A 273 2.74 15.88 1.97
CA VAL A 273 3.68 16.81 2.60
C VAL A 273 5.01 16.85 1.85
N ARG A 274 5.70 17.98 1.96
CA ARG A 274 7.03 18.21 1.38
C ARG A 274 7.87 19.03 2.34
N HIS A 275 9.12 18.65 2.55
CA HIS A 275 10.06 19.50 3.28
C HIS A 275 10.47 20.69 2.40
N ARG A 276 10.56 21.89 2.98
CA ARG A 276 10.86 23.12 2.23
C ARG A 276 12.25 23.13 1.61
N GLU A 277 13.23 22.60 2.33
CA GLU A 277 14.66 22.62 1.95
C GLU A 277 15.22 21.24 1.57
N LEU A 278 14.96 20.21 2.40
CA LEU A 278 15.44 18.85 2.19
C LEU A 278 14.65 18.08 1.10
N PRO A 279 15.27 17.08 0.45
CA PRO A 279 14.62 16.24 -0.56
C PRO A 279 13.69 15.18 0.08
N ILE A 280 12.71 15.64 0.86
CA ILE A 280 11.78 14.78 1.61
C ILE A 280 10.35 15.10 1.21
N GLU A 281 9.62 14.09 0.73
CA GLU A 281 8.20 14.19 0.40
C GLU A 281 7.45 12.96 0.91
N ALA A 282 6.15 13.08 1.13
CA ALA A 282 5.34 11.94 1.55
C ALA A 282 3.87 12.10 1.21
N VAL A 283 3.16 10.96 1.19
CA VAL A 283 1.70 10.89 1.02
C VAL A 283 1.06 10.02 2.09
N GLN A 284 -0.13 10.37 2.54
CA GLN A 284 -0.86 9.63 3.59
C GLN A 284 -1.68 8.46 3.02
N PHE A 285 -2.03 8.55 1.73
CA PHE A 285 -2.76 7.51 1.00
C PHE A 285 -1.81 6.50 0.35
N HIS A 286 -2.39 5.42 -0.19
CA HIS A 286 -1.67 4.32 -0.81
C HIS A 286 -1.67 4.46 -2.34
N PRO A 287 -0.60 4.99 -2.97
CA PRO A 287 -0.52 5.12 -4.43
C PRO A 287 -0.56 3.77 -5.15
N GLU A 288 -0.10 2.71 -4.50
CA GLU A 288 -0.07 1.34 -5.00
C GLU A 288 -1.44 0.64 -4.92
N SER A 289 -2.41 1.22 -4.21
CA SER A 289 -3.72 0.59 -4.03
C SER A 289 -4.52 0.55 -5.33
N ILE A 290 -5.28 -0.53 -5.52
CA ILE A 290 -6.30 -0.64 -6.57
C ILE A 290 -7.32 0.52 -6.52
N LEU A 291 -7.50 1.12 -5.34
CA LEU A 291 -8.40 2.25 -5.11
C LEU A 291 -7.86 3.58 -5.67
N THR A 292 -6.56 3.65 -6.01
CA THR A 292 -5.85 4.82 -6.55
C THR A 292 -5.48 4.65 -8.04
N LEU A 293 -6.03 3.63 -8.71
CA LEU A 293 -5.73 3.32 -10.12
C LEU A 293 -6.35 4.29 -11.15
N GLU A 294 -7.21 5.20 -10.73
CA GLU A 294 -7.86 6.11 -11.67
C GLU A 294 -6.79 6.92 -12.43
N ARG A 295 -6.73 6.75 -13.76
CA ARG A 295 -5.77 7.41 -14.66
C ARG A 295 -4.29 7.18 -14.28
N ASP A 296 -4.00 6.05 -13.65
CA ASP A 296 -2.65 5.65 -13.23
C ASP A 296 -1.96 6.68 -12.32
N CYS A 297 -2.74 7.45 -11.57
CA CYS A 297 -2.21 8.54 -10.75
C CYS A 297 -1.14 8.04 -9.78
N GLY A 298 -1.32 6.86 -9.16
CA GLY A 298 -0.33 6.27 -8.27
C GLY A 298 1.00 5.93 -8.95
N LEU A 299 0.97 5.43 -10.19
CA LEU A 299 2.19 5.10 -10.93
C LEU A 299 2.90 6.36 -11.42
N ARG A 300 2.14 7.34 -11.92
CA ARG A 300 2.68 8.65 -12.32
C ARG A 300 3.28 9.42 -11.14
N LEU A 301 2.69 9.27 -9.95
CA LEU A 301 3.26 9.83 -8.71
C LEU A 301 4.62 9.19 -8.39
N MET A 302 4.74 7.87 -8.53
CA MET A 302 6.02 7.16 -8.38
C MET A 302 7.04 7.56 -9.45
N GLU A 303 6.62 7.76 -10.71
CA GLU A 303 7.48 8.29 -11.76
C GLU A 303 7.98 9.69 -11.42
N ASN A 304 7.11 10.60 -10.98
CA ASN A 304 7.49 11.95 -10.56
C ASN A 304 8.50 11.93 -9.41
N MET A 305 8.27 11.08 -8.39
CA MET A 305 9.19 10.91 -7.26
C MET A 305 10.58 10.49 -7.73
N ILE A 306 10.65 9.48 -8.59
CA ILE A 306 11.94 8.98 -9.09
C ILE A 306 12.61 10.00 -10.01
N ASP A 307 11.87 10.63 -10.93
CA ASP A 307 12.39 11.64 -11.85
C ASP A 307 12.98 12.85 -11.10
N MET A 308 12.32 13.31 -10.03
CA MET A 308 12.82 14.44 -9.23
C MET A 308 14.09 14.11 -8.43
N TYR A 309 14.13 12.93 -7.80
CA TYR A 309 15.17 12.64 -6.81
C TYR A 309 16.35 11.85 -7.36
N ALA A 310 16.17 11.11 -8.47
CA ALA A 310 17.28 10.49 -9.18
C ALA A 310 18.32 11.51 -9.66
N HIS A 311 17.87 12.70 -10.05
CA HIS A 311 18.75 13.77 -10.54
C HIS A 311 19.33 14.65 -9.44
N ALA A 312 18.81 14.58 -8.21
CA ALA A 312 19.34 15.34 -7.07
C ALA A 312 20.71 14.82 -6.62
N ALA A 313 20.95 13.50 -6.71
CA ALA A 313 22.24 12.88 -6.42
C ALA A 313 23.32 13.29 -7.45
N ALA A 314 22.98 13.34 -8.74
CA ALA A 314 23.91 13.70 -9.81
C ALA A 314 24.42 15.15 -9.73
N THR A 315 23.63 16.08 -9.18
CA THR A 315 24.03 17.48 -9.02
C THR A 315 24.95 17.75 -7.83
N ALA A 316 25.00 16.85 -6.84
CA ALA A 316 25.84 17.02 -5.65
C ALA A 316 27.32 16.65 -5.88
N GLU A 317 27.62 15.79 -6.86
CA GLU A 317 28.99 15.36 -7.18
C GLU A 317 29.81 16.38 -8.01
N HIS A 318 29.21 17.50 -8.43
CA HIS A 318 29.87 18.52 -9.27
C HIS A 318 30.14 19.86 -8.56
N CYS A 319 30.02 19.94 -7.24
CA CYS A 319 30.27 21.15 -6.46
C CYS A 319 31.43 21.00 -5.46
#